data_AF-A0A4R3GNE6-F1
#
_entry.id   AF-A0A4R3GNE6-F1
#
_cell.length_a   1.000
_cell.length_b   1.000
_cell.length_c   1.000
_cell.angle_alpha   90.00
_cell.angle_beta   90.00
_cell.angle_gamma   90.00
#
_symmetry.space_group_name_H-M   'P 1'
#
loop_
_entity.id
_entity.type
_entity.pdbx_description
1 polymer ?
#
loop_
_entity_poly.entity_id
_entity_poly.type
_entity_poly.pdbx_seq_one_letter_code
_entity_poly.pdbx_strand_id
1 'polypeptide(L)' 'MRKEPLSMLAQSDLIDALIGRCVMRGGELAGETLLVIDKEAVDDLLQLANRLRRLALFEDRIRAMMMAAP' A
#
# COMPACT_ATOMS: atom_id res chain seq x y z
N MET A 1 -6.94 7.52 -16.04
CA MET A 1 -7.33 6.10 -16.21
C MET A 1 -8.43 5.78 -15.23
N ARG A 2 -9.60 5.31 -15.67
CA ARG A 2 -10.52 4.62 -14.76
C ARG A 2 -9.84 3.30 -14.39
N LYS A 3 -9.32 3.20 -13.17
CA LYS A 3 -8.87 1.92 -12.60
C LYS A 3 -10.09 1.02 -12.59
N GLU A 4 -10.01 -0.13 -13.25
CA GLU A 4 -11.01 -1.18 -13.05
C GLU A 4 -11.13 -1.43 -11.53
N PRO A 5 -12.36 -1.63 -11.02
CA PRO A 5 -12.52 -2.01 -9.63
C PRO A 5 -11.70 -3.28 -9.36
N LEU A 6 -11.08 -3.34 -8.18
CA LEU A 6 -10.35 -4.53 -7.75
C LEU A 6 -11.25 -5.78 -7.86
N SER A 7 -10.66 -6.92 -8.20
CA SER A 7 -11.37 -8.21 -8.10
C SER A 7 -11.78 -8.48 -6.65
N MET A 8 -12.80 -9.33 -6.45
CA MET A 8 -13.24 -9.70 -5.09
C MET A 8 -12.11 -10.26 -4.23
N LEU A 9 -11.19 -11.05 -4.83
CA LEU A 9 -10.02 -11.57 -4.14
C LEU A 9 -9.08 -10.44 -3.69
N ALA A 10 -8.73 -9.53 -4.60
CA ALA A 10 -7.86 -8.40 -4.26
C ALA A 10 -8.49 -7.43 -3.25
N GLN A 11 -9.82 -7.31 -3.24
CA GLN A 11 -10.55 -6.60 -2.19
C GLN A 11 -10.46 -7.33 -0.85
N SER A 12 -10.61 -8.66 -0.82
CA SER A 12 -10.45 -9.47 0.39
C SER A 12 -9.05 -9.33 0.97
N ASP A 13 -8.01 -9.45 0.14
CA ASP A 13 -6.61 -9.33 0.56
C ASP A 13 -6.34 -7.94 1.16
N LEU A 14 -6.93 -6.89 0.58
CA LEU A 14 -6.82 -5.53 1.12
C LEU A 14 -7.50 -5.41 2.49
N ILE A 15 -8.68 -6.01 2.66
CA ILE A 15 -9.41 -6.03 3.94
C ILE A 15 -8.60 -6.80 4.99
N ASP A 16 -8.06 -7.97 4.66
CA ASP A 16 -7.25 -8.77 5.58
C ASP A 16 -5.98 -8.02 6.02
N ALA A 17 -5.34 -7.29 5.11
CA ALA A 17 -4.20 -6.45 5.44
C ALA A 17 -4.56 -5.31 6.40
N LEU A 18 -5.78 -4.75 6.30
CA LEU A 18 -6.28 -3.74 7.23
C LEU A 18 -6.60 -4.35 8.60
N ILE A 19 -7.29 -5.50 8.63
CA ILE A 19 -7.59 -6.23 9.87
C ILE A 19 -6.30 -6.59 10.60
N GLY A 20 -5.28 -7.06 9.89
CA GLY A 20 -4.00 -7.44 10.48
C GLY A 20 -3.31 -6.29 11.23
N ARG A 21 -3.55 -5.03 10.84
CA ARG A 21 -3.03 -3.85 11.56
C ARG A 21 -3.77 -3.56 12.87
N CYS A 22 -4.96 -4.14 13.04
CA CYS A 22 -5.78 -4.03 14.24
C CYS A 22 -5.56 -5.19 15.21
N VAL A 23 -4.73 -6.18 14.87
CA VAL A 23 -4.44 -7.32 15.74
C VAL A 23 -3.34 -6.95 16.73
N MET A 24 -3.62 -7.07 18.02
CA MET A 24 -2.68 -6.82 19.10
C MET A 24 -1.70 -8.00 19.29
N ARG A 25 -0.60 -7.75 20.01
CA ARG A 25 0.29 -8.82 20.46
C ARG A 25 -0.51 -9.79 21.35
N GLY A 26 -0.81 -10.97 20.82
CA GLY A 26 -1.65 -11.99 21.48
C GLY A 26 -2.81 -12.49 20.62
N GLY A 27 -3.09 -11.86 19.48
CA GLY A 27 -4.14 -12.29 18.55
C GLY A 27 -5.51 -11.62 18.76
N GLU A 28 -5.66 -10.85 19.85
CA GLU A 28 -6.87 -10.09 20.13
C GLU A 28 -7.03 -8.89 19.19
N LEU A 29 -8.28 -8.54 18.86
CA LEU A 29 -8.61 -7.36 18.06
C LEU A 29 -8.60 -6.10 18.93
N ALA A 30 -7.94 -5.05 18.46
CA ALA A 30 -7.95 -3.74 19.10
C ALA A 30 -9.33 -3.07 18.93
N GLY A 31 -9.87 -2.51 20.01
CA GLY A 31 -11.08 -1.69 19.95
C GLY A 31 -10.88 -0.36 19.22
N GLU A 32 -9.63 0.15 19.23
CA GLU A 32 -9.20 1.32 18.47
C GLU A 32 -7.72 1.14 18.07
N THR A 33 -7.35 1.59 16.87
CA THR A 33 -5.96 1.57 16.38
C THR A 33 -5.54 2.99 15.99
N LEU A 34 -4.47 3.50 16.61
CA LEU A 34 -3.90 4.81 16.33
C LEU A 34 -2.49 4.66 15.78
N LEU A 35 -2.20 5.37 14.68
CA LEU A 35 -0.87 5.45 14.10
C LEU A 35 -0.27 6.82 14.41
N VAL A 36 0.77 6.86 15.24
CA VAL A 36 1.55 8.08 15.49
C VAL A 36 2.63 8.19 14.42
N ILE A 37 2.60 9.27 13.65
CA ILE A 37 3.60 9.59 12.62
C ILE A 37 4.18 10.96 12.98
N ASP A 38 5.50 11.07 13.09
CA ASP A 38 6.16 12.35 13.30
C ASP A 38 6.29 13.15 12.00
N LYS A 39 6.75 14.40 12.12
CA LYS A 39 6.88 15.31 10.97
C LYS A 39 7.85 14.79 9.91
N GLU A 40 8.98 14.22 10.32
CA GLU A 40 10.01 13.73 9.39
C GLU A 40 9.46 12.58 8.55
N ALA A 41 8.80 11.62 9.19
CA ALA A 41 8.13 10.52 8.52
C ALA A 41 7.01 11.01 7.58
N VAL A 42 6.27 12.06 7.94
CA VAL A 42 5.28 12.68 7.03
C VAL A 42 5.94 13.27 5.79
N ASP A 43 7.03 14.02 5.97
CA ASP A 43 7.77 14.64 4.86
C ASP A 43 8.34 13.57 3.91
N ASP A 44 8.90 12.48 4.44
CA ASP A 44 9.40 11.34 3.67
C ASP A 44 8.29 10.63 2.89
N LEU A 45 7.16 10.35 3.54
CA LEU A 45 6.00 9.72 2.89
C LEU A 45 5.45 10.59 1.76
N LEU A 46 5.43 11.92 1.94
CA LEU A 46 5.00 12.86 0.91
C LEU A 46 5.94 12.82 -0.31
N GLN A 47 7.25 12.83 -0.08
CA GLN A 47 8.24 12.73 -1.15
C GLN A 47 8.12 11.40 -1.92
N LEU A 48 7.99 10.29 -1.18
CA LEU A 48 7.81 8.96 -1.76
C LEU A 48 6.53 8.89 -2.60
N ALA A 49 5.40 9.36 -2.05
CA ALA A 49 4.12 9.37 -2.76
C ALA A 49 4.21 10.17 -4.08
N ASN A 50 4.89 11.33 -4.05
CA ASN A 50 5.10 12.13 -5.25
C ASN A 50 5.98 11.42 -6.28
N ARG A 51 7.02 10.71 -5.84
CA ARG A 51 7.86 9.90 -6.74
C ARG A 51 7.08 8.75 -7.37
N LEU A 52 6.31 8.01 -6.57
CA LEU A 52 5.47 6.91 -7.05
C LEU A 52 4.44 7.39 -8.07
N ARG A 53 3.80 8.55 -7.86
CA ARG A 53 2.89 9.14 -8.86
C ARG A 53 3.56 9.41 -10.20
N ARG A 54 4.81 9.88 -10.19
CA ARG A 54 5.57 10.09 -11.43
C ARG A 54 5.93 8.76 -12.11
N LEU A 55 6.31 7.75 -11.33
CA LEU A 55 6.66 6.42 -11.85
C LEU A 55 5.46 5.65 -12.38
N ALA A 56 4.27 5.85 -11.82
CA ALA A 56 3.04 5.19 -12.24
C ALA A 56 2.70 5.41 -13.73
N LEU A 57 3.17 6.52 -14.32
CA LEU A 57 3.04 6.77 -15.77
C LEU A 57 3.79 5.76 -16.64
N PHE A 58 4.74 5.02 -16.04
CA PHE A 58 5.61 4.06 -16.70
C PHE A 58 5.43 2.64 -16.16
N GLU A 59 4.35 2.38 -15.41
CA GLU A 59 4.13 1.13 -14.67
C GLU A 59 4.30 -0.11 -15.56
N ASP A 60 3.71 -0.11 -16.76
CA ASP A 60 3.79 -1.26 -17.69
C ASP A 60 5.20 -1.50 -18.21
N ARG A 61 5.96 -0.43 -18.48
CA ARG A 61 7.36 -0.53 -18.91
C ARG A 61 8.25 -1.05 -17.80
N ILE A 62 8.03 -0.57 -16.57
CA ILE A 62 8.74 -1.05 -15.38
C ILE A 62 8.44 -2.54 -15.16
N ARG A 63 7.17 -2.94 -15.24
CA ARG A 63 6.74 -4.33 -15.12
C ARG A 63 7.40 -5.23 -16.17
N ALA A 64 7.40 -4.80 -17.43
CA ALA A 64 8.03 -5.54 -18.52
C ALA A 64 9.54 -5.70 -18.31
N MET A 65 10.23 -4.64 -17.85
CA MET A 65 11.65 -4.71 -17.52
C MET A 65 11.95 -5.69 -16.39
N MET A 66 11.13 -5.71 -15.33
CA MET A 66 11.32 -6.64 -14.20
C MET A 66 11.10 -8.10 -14.61
N MET A 67 10.12 -8.38 -15.47
CA MET A 67 9.84 -9.73 -15.96
C MET A 67 10.83 -10.22 -17.02
N ALA A 68 11.60 -9.30 -17.61
CA ALA A 68 12.66 -9.60 -18.57
C ALA A 68 14.06 -9.71 -17.94
N ALA A 69 14.18 -9.48 -16.62
CA ALA A 69 15.42 -9.71 -15.91
C ALA A 69 15.69 -11.23 -15.81
N PRO A 70 16.91 -11.71 -16.11
CA PRO A 70 17.26 -13.14 -16.13
C PRO A 70 17.19 -13.79 -14.74
#